data_AF-A0AAW4HHT9-F1
#
_entry.id   AF-A0AAW4HHT9-F1
#
_cell.length_a   1.000
_cell.length_b   1.000
_cell.length_c   1.000
_cell.angle_alpha   90.00
_cell.angle_beta   90.00
_cell.angle_gamma   90.00
#
_symmetry.space_group_name_H-M   'P 1'
#
loop_
_entity.id
_entity.type
_entity.pdbx_description
1 polymer ?
#
loop_
_entity_poly.entity_id
_entity_poly.type
_entity_poly.pdbx_seq_one_letter_code
_entity_poly.pdbx_strand_id
1 'polypeptide(L)'
;MIPRNGKSPHFAFAKSDTTTGDRSYDETYSHEVAVDVLSSMKEMTIITRGQTFNFKFTQVYREPKLELPNGKVFYPDILCVFDKDQYPDEYERWGGKLVIEVTNTHKCEDDKKLEFELCNIPIFEFSITDSRKYPPERDNNRIDSITERNKHKERLEGWLQDSVCTDLIIDPISTQKHEAIRKILKSKMKDLIKVNDQHQLLIQDLESKIKLSEQQIIRLKKASQISSEEHKRLHHKISTLELTIAQQESTLANYKSSFEKFQSSAHRRLFKLKIWVWILIFFLLASNYEYLLILIHLVQRMTST
;
A
#
# COMPACT_ATOMS: atom_id res chain seq x y z
N MET A 1 -11.70 -3.84 83.75
CA MET A 1 -10.91 -5.09 83.83
C MET A 1 -9.48 -4.75 83.46
N ILE A 2 -8.51 -5.03 84.33
CA ILE A 2 -7.08 -4.77 84.12
C ILE A 2 -6.46 -6.04 83.50
N PRO A 3 -5.71 -5.98 82.39
CA PRO A 3 -4.95 -7.13 81.91
C PRO A 3 -3.72 -7.36 82.79
N ARG A 4 -3.64 -8.57 83.35
CA ARG A 4 -2.41 -9.20 83.84
C ARG A 4 -1.55 -9.54 82.62
N ASN A 5 -0.44 -8.83 82.42
CA ASN A 5 0.85 -9.32 81.91
C ASN A 5 1.65 -8.13 81.38
N GLY A 6 2.65 -7.71 82.15
CA GLY A 6 3.54 -6.62 81.78
C GLY A 6 4.52 -7.00 80.66
N LYS A 7 4.57 -6.16 79.62
CA LYS A 7 5.76 -5.66 78.90
C LYS A 7 5.32 -4.55 77.90
N SER A 8 6.08 -3.46 77.88
CA SER A 8 5.85 -2.08 77.37
C SER A 8 6.23 -1.85 75.89
N PRO A 9 6.07 -0.64 75.30
CA PRO A 9 5.04 0.39 75.40
C PRO A 9 4.32 0.57 74.03
N HIS A 10 3.01 0.81 74.03
CA HIS A 10 2.33 1.29 72.84
C HIS A 10 2.63 2.79 72.66
N PHE A 11 3.34 3.16 71.59
CA PHE A 11 3.26 4.52 71.08
C PHE A 11 1.89 4.67 70.41
N ALA A 12 0.94 5.19 71.18
CA ALA A 12 -0.31 5.71 70.63
C ALA A 12 0.00 7.02 69.90
N PHE A 13 0.07 6.99 68.57
CA PHE A 13 -0.21 8.20 67.80
C PHE A 13 -1.72 8.39 67.83
N ALA A 14 -2.19 9.30 68.68
CA ALA A 14 -3.55 9.78 68.61
C ALA A 14 -3.73 10.45 67.23
N LYS A 15 -4.47 9.77 66.34
CA LYS A 15 -5.04 10.39 65.14
C LYS A 15 -5.94 11.54 65.60
N SER A 16 -5.73 12.72 65.04
CA SER A 16 -6.66 13.83 65.15
C SER A 16 -8.01 13.40 64.57
N ASP A 17 -9.07 13.54 65.36
CA ASP A 17 -10.44 13.38 64.90
C ASP A 17 -10.77 14.44 63.84
N THR A 18 -10.94 14.00 62.58
CA THR A 18 -11.88 14.62 61.61
C THR A 18 -12.01 13.72 60.37
N THR A 19 -13.09 12.96 60.36
CA THR A 19 -13.88 12.48 59.22
C THR A 19 -13.26 12.49 57.81
N THR A 20 -12.71 11.36 57.37
CA THR A 20 -13.06 10.64 56.12
C THR A 20 -12.31 9.31 56.09
N GLY A 21 -13.05 8.20 55.97
CA GLY A 21 -12.50 6.87 55.69
C GLY A 21 -11.79 6.19 56.85
N ASP A 22 -12.29 5.03 57.23
CA ASP A 22 -11.73 4.11 58.22
C ASP A 22 -10.33 3.66 57.76
N ARG A 23 -9.29 4.44 58.09
CA ARG A 23 -7.88 4.14 57.75
C ARG A 23 -7.38 3.01 58.66
N SER A 24 -7.76 1.79 58.31
CA SER A 24 -7.26 0.51 58.83
C SER A 24 -6.54 -0.28 57.72
N TYR A 25 -5.75 0.40 56.89
CA TYR A 25 -4.82 -0.29 56.00
C TYR A 25 -3.50 -0.46 56.74
N ASP A 26 -3.07 -1.71 56.90
CA ASP A 26 -1.78 -2.07 57.46
C ASP A 26 -0.72 -1.72 56.40
N GLU A 27 -0.29 -0.46 56.37
CA GLU A 27 0.73 0.03 55.45
C GLU A 27 2.03 -0.75 55.68
N THR A 28 2.50 -1.41 54.62
CA THR A 28 3.74 -2.19 54.66
C THR A 28 4.96 -1.27 54.71
N TYR A 29 6.05 -1.70 55.34
CA TYR A 29 7.32 -0.99 55.32
C TYR A 29 7.87 -0.81 53.90
N SER A 30 7.62 -1.76 52.99
CA SER A 30 7.95 -1.58 51.56
C SER A 30 7.29 -0.34 50.94
N HIS A 31 6.02 -0.10 51.24
CA HIS A 31 5.27 1.06 50.76
C HIS A 31 5.85 2.34 51.35
N GLU A 32 6.02 2.38 52.68
CA GLU A 32 6.56 3.55 53.39
C GLU A 32 7.93 3.99 52.83
N VAL A 33 8.85 3.04 52.63
CA VAL A 33 10.19 3.33 52.11
C VAL A 33 10.14 3.76 50.64
N ALA A 34 9.29 3.15 49.82
CA ALA A 34 9.14 3.58 48.43
C ALA A 34 8.63 5.02 48.33
N VAL A 35 7.65 5.39 49.17
CA VAL A 35 7.14 6.77 49.27
C VAL A 35 8.25 7.72 49.74
N ASP A 36 9.02 7.34 50.76
CA ASP A 36 10.14 8.13 51.28
C ASP A 36 11.20 8.38 50.21
N VAL A 37 11.66 7.34 49.51
CA VAL A 37 12.67 7.46 48.45
C VAL A 37 12.16 8.33 47.31
N LEU A 38 10.99 8.01 46.75
CA LEU A 38 10.44 8.76 45.62
C LEU A 38 10.16 10.23 46.00
N SER A 39 9.62 10.51 47.18
CA SER A 39 9.35 11.89 47.60
C SER A 39 10.61 12.73 47.83
N SER A 40 11.77 12.09 48.01
CA SER A 40 13.08 12.78 48.12
C SER A 40 13.68 13.18 46.77
N MET A 41 13.22 12.60 45.66
CA MET A 41 13.81 12.78 44.33
C MET A 41 13.24 14.03 43.63
N LYS A 42 14.08 15.04 43.39
CA LYS A 42 13.71 16.22 42.58
C LYS A 42 13.83 16.00 41.08
N GLU A 43 14.62 15.02 40.67
CA GLU A 43 14.80 14.65 39.27
C GLU A 43 14.41 13.18 39.12
N MET A 44 13.53 12.88 38.17
CA MET A 44 13.04 11.52 37.93
C MET A 44 12.91 11.25 36.43
N THR A 45 13.44 10.10 36.01
CA THR A 45 13.17 9.51 34.70
C THR A 45 11.98 8.57 34.85
N ILE A 46 10.77 9.02 34.50
CA ILE A 46 9.54 8.22 34.59
C ILE A 46 9.31 7.50 33.26
N ILE A 47 9.19 6.17 33.30
CA ILE A 47 8.91 5.33 32.12
C ILE A 47 7.50 4.76 32.25
N THR A 48 6.65 5.03 31.25
CA THR A 48 5.29 4.50 31.21
C THR A 48 4.75 4.42 29.78
N ARG A 49 3.95 3.40 29.45
CA ARG A 49 3.32 3.21 28.12
C ARG A 49 4.28 3.36 26.93
N GLY A 50 5.54 2.94 27.09
CA GLY A 50 6.59 3.08 26.07
C GLY A 50 7.13 4.51 25.88
N GLN A 51 6.72 5.45 26.73
CA GLN A 51 7.20 6.84 26.78
C GLN A 51 8.16 7.03 27.95
N THR A 52 9.05 8.01 27.83
CA THR A 52 10.02 8.38 28.86
C THR A 52 9.93 9.87 29.12
N PHE A 53 9.69 10.24 30.37
CA PHE A 53 9.62 11.62 30.84
C PHE A 53 10.78 11.89 31.79
N ASN A 54 11.59 12.88 31.47
CA ASN A 54 12.72 13.28 32.31
C ASN A 54 12.35 14.55 33.07
N PHE A 55 11.69 14.38 34.22
CA PHE A 55 11.19 15.50 35.01
C PHE A 55 12.24 16.03 35.98
N LYS A 56 12.30 17.35 36.06
CA LYS A 56 12.92 18.13 37.11
C LYS A 56 11.81 18.89 37.82
N PHE A 57 11.42 18.37 38.97
CA PHE A 57 10.32 18.92 39.76
C PHE A 57 10.79 20.11 40.57
N THR A 58 9.98 21.17 40.60
CA THR A 58 10.17 22.29 41.51
C THR A 58 9.87 21.85 42.94
N GLN A 59 8.76 21.14 43.11
CA GLN A 59 8.28 20.65 44.40
C GLN A 59 7.88 19.18 44.32
N VAL A 60 8.19 18.45 45.39
CA VAL A 60 7.78 17.05 45.57
C VAL A 60 7.35 16.95 47.02
N TYR A 61 6.12 16.50 47.23
CA TYR A 61 5.48 16.45 48.53
C TYR A 61 5.15 15.02 48.88
N ARG A 62 5.52 14.60 50.10
CA ARG A 62 5.10 13.34 50.71
C ARG A 62 3.74 13.53 51.37
N GLU A 63 2.77 12.71 50.97
CA GLU A 63 1.43 12.62 51.57
C GLU A 63 0.71 13.97 51.79
N PRO A 64 0.76 14.93 50.84
CA PRO A 64 0.17 16.23 51.07
C PRO A 64 -1.36 16.16 51.16
N LYS A 65 -1.93 17.06 51.96
CA LYS A 65 -3.37 17.36 51.84
C LYS A 65 -3.61 18.10 50.52
N LEU A 66 -4.31 17.47 49.59
CA LEU A 66 -4.73 18.08 48.33
C LEU A 66 -6.23 18.37 48.36
N GLU A 67 -6.58 19.65 48.41
CA GLU A 67 -7.97 20.11 48.29
C GLU A 67 -8.25 20.47 46.82
N LEU A 68 -9.20 19.75 46.22
CA LEU A 68 -9.60 19.95 44.83
C LEU A 68 -10.61 21.11 44.71
N PRO A 69 -10.80 21.69 43.52
CA PRO A 69 -11.72 22.82 43.32
C PRO A 69 -13.18 22.53 43.69
N ASN A 70 -13.60 21.27 43.71
CA ASN A 70 -14.93 20.85 44.13
C ASN A 70 -15.06 20.64 45.66
N GLY A 71 -14.02 20.99 46.43
CA GLY A 71 -13.99 20.87 47.89
C GLY A 71 -13.65 19.47 48.40
N LYS A 72 -13.46 18.48 47.52
CA LYS A 72 -13.01 17.14 47.94
C LYS A 72 -11.54 17.19 48.35
N VAL A 73 -11.20 16.46 49.40
CA VAL A 73 -9.85 16.38 49.93
C VAL A 73 -9.30 14.97 49.73
N PHE A 74 -8.13 14.89 49.14
CA PHE A 74 -7.38 13.65 48.93
C PHE A 74 -5.97 13.76 49.49
N TYR A 75 -5.39 12.61 49.79
CA TYR A 75 -4.00 12.47 50.22
C TYR A 75 -3.33 11.53 49.24
N PRO A 76 -2.72 12.05 48.15
CA PRO A 76 -1.85 11.24 47.30
C PRO A 76 -0.58 10.85 48.04
N ASP A 77 -0.01 9.69 47.75
CA ASP A 77 1.26 9.28 48.37
C ASP A 77 2.36 10.31 48.06
N ILE A 78 2.41 10.76 46.80
CA ILE A 78 3.37 11.75 46.33
C ILE A 78 2.71 12.70 45.33
N LEU A 79 2.89 14.00 45.55
CA LEU A 79 2.54 15.06 44.59
C LEU A 79 3.80 15.72 44.08
N CYS A 80 3.99 15.71 42.77
CA CYS A 80 5.07 16.40 42.09
C CYS A 80 4.55 17.63 41.34
N VAL A 81 5.32 18.71 41.37
CA VAL A 81 5.02 19.98 40.68
C VAL A 81 6.17 20.29 39.73
N PHE A 82 5.82 20.73 38.51
CA PHE A 82 6.77 21.07 37.47
C PHE A 82 6.34 22.31 36.69
N ASP A 83 7.31 22.97 36.05
CA ASP A 83 7.10 24.27 35.42
C ASP A 83 6.79 24.17 33.92
N LYS A 84 5.99 25.13 33.45
CA LYS A 84 5.61 25.25 32.05
C LYS A 84 6.81 25.49 31.12
N ASP A 85 7.80 26.24 31.58
CA ASP A 85 8.94 26.62 30.74
C ASP A 85 9.82 25.41 30.38
N GLN A 86 9.86 24.40 31.26
CA GLN A 86 10.62 23.17 31.03
C GLN A 86 9.78 22.10 30.32
N TYR A 87 8.47 22.05 30.60
CA TYR A 87 7.57 21.00 30.13
C TYR A 87 6.26 21.57 29.55
N PRO A 88 6.32 22.35 28.45
CA PRO A 88 5.15 23.08 27.96
C PRO A 88 4.00 22.15 27.53
N ASP A 89 4.31 21.00 26.94
CA ASP A 89 3.32 20.05 26.42
C ASP A 89 2.61 19.29 27.54
N GLU A 90 3.36 18.83 28.55
CA GLU A 90 2.84 18.18 29.75
C GLU A 90 2.11 19.18 30.63
N TYR A 91 2.59 20.42 30.73
CA TYR A 91 1.94 21.46 31.52
C TYR A 91 0.56 21.81 30.93
N GLU A 92 0.45 21.89 29.61
CA GLU A 92 -0.84 22.09 28.94
C GLU A 92 -1.82 20.92 29.20
N ARG A 93 -1.30 19.69 29.34
CA ARG A 93 -2.13 18.50 29.63
C ARG A 93 -2.55 18.41 31.08
N TRP A 94 -1.59 18.58 32.00
CA TRP A 94 -1.67 18.17 33.39
C TRP A 94 -1.62 19.34 34.39
N GLY A 95 -1.56 20.58 33.90
CA GLY A 95 -1.61 21.78 34.74
C GLY A 95 -0.42 21.93 35.71
N GLY A 96 0.73 21.36 35.35
CA GLY A 96 1.98 21.47 36.13
C GLY A 96 2.04 20.58 37.37
N LYS A 97 1.14 19.60 37.51
CA LYS A 97 1.13 18.65 38.63
C LYS A 97 1.04 17.22 38.11
N LEU A 98 1.60 16.29 38.87
CA LEU A 98 1.33 14.87 38.71
C LEU A 98 1.37 14.18 40.07
N VAL A 99 0.63 13.07 40.18
CA VAL A 99 0.62 12.24 41.39
C VAL A 99 1.28 10.90 41.09
N ILE A 100 2.04 10.41 42.06
CA ILE A 100 2.54 9.03 42.08
C ILE A 100 1.85 8.32 43.23
N GLU A 101 1.17 7.20 42.93
CA GLU A 101 0.58 6.29 43.92
C GLU A 101 1.43 5.04 44.00
N VAL A 102 1.80 4.63 45.21
CA VAL A 102 2.59 3.42 45.44
C VAL A 102 1.65 2.28 45.76
N THR A 103 1.68 1.24 44.94
CA THR A 103 0.84 0.04 45.13
C THR A 103 1.68 -1.12 45.62
N ASN A 104 1.33 -1.69 46.78
CA ASN A 104 1.87 -2.96 47.26
C ASN A 104 0.77 -4.05 47.33
N THR A 105 -0.32 -3.78 48.03
CA THR A 105 -1.43 -4.73 48.27
C THR A 105 -2.76 -4.28 47.66
N HIS A 106 -3.03 -2.97 47.65
CA HIS A 106 -4.28 -2.40 47.17
C HIS A 106 -3.99 -1.33 46.12
N LYS A 107 -4.80 -1.33 45.06
CA LYS A 107 -4.73 -0.34 43.97
C LYS A 107 -5.39 0.97 44.38
N CYS A 108 -5.11 2.03 43.62
CA CYS A 108 -5.79 3.31 43.77
C CYS A 108 -7.32 3.16 43.67
N GLU A 109 -8.04 3.84 44.56
CA GLU A 109 -9.51 3.89 44.63
C GLU A 109 -10.11 4.56 43.38
N ASP A 110 -11.26 4.06 42.90
CA ASP A 110 -11.89 4.56 41.67
C ASP A 110 -12.45 5.98 41.79
N ASP A 111 -12.99 6.34 42.97
CA ASP A 111 -13.45 7.71 43.23
C ASP A 111 -12.29 8.71 43.15
N LYS A 112 -11.10 8.35 43.65
CA LYS A 112 -9.90 9.17 43.58
C LYS A 112 -9.44 9.37 42.14
N LYS A 113 -9.47 8.29 41.33
CA LYS A 113 -9.13 8.35 39.90
C LYS A 113 -10.02 9.32 39.13
N LEU A 114 -11.34 9.22 39.32
CA LEU A 114 -12.31 10.08 38.63
C LEU A 114 -12.09 11.55 38.96
N GLU A 115 -11.89 11.87 40.24
CA GLU A 115 -11.72 13.26 40.67
C GLU A 115 -10.43 13.89 40.17
N PHE A 116 -9.35 13.11 40.10
CA PHE A 116 -8.07 13.58 39.59
C PHE A 116 -8.12 13.77 38.06
N GLU A 117 -8.82 12.87 37.35
CA GLU A 117 -9.07 13.03 35.92
C GLU A 117 -9.83 14.34 35.63
N LEU A 118 -10.91 14.63 36.36
CA LEU A 118 -11.69 15.86 36.22
C LEU A 118 -10.89 17.13 36.55
N CYS A 119 -9.89 17.02 37.42
CA CYS A 119 -9.01 18.12 37.81
C CYS A 119 -7.75 18.24 36.94
N ASN A 120 -7.63 17.44 35.87
CA ASN A 120 -6.44 17.34 35.02
C ASN A 120 -5.15 16.96 35.77
N ILE A 121 -5.24 16.10 36.79
CA ILE A 121 -4.09 15.59 37.53
C ILE A 121 -3.85 14.13 37.11
N PRO A 122 -2.74 13.82 36.43
CA PRO A 122 -2.40 12.45 36.08
C PRO A 122 -2.00 11.64 37.31
N ILE A 123 -2.25 10.34 37.25
CA ILE A 123 -1.81 9.38 38.27
C ILE A 123 -0.89 8.35 37.64
N PHE A 124 0.34 8.32 38.12
CA PHE A 124 1.35 7.30 37.82
C PHE A 124 1.36 6.29 38.97
N GLU A 125 1.03 5.03 38.71
CA GLU A 125 1.04 3.96 39.70
C GLU A 125 2.41 3.26 39.69
N PHE A 126 3.12 3.34 40.80
CA PHE A 126 4.37 2.61 41.03
C PHE A 126 4.08 1.32 41.79
N SER A 127 4.16 0.20 41.09
CA SER A 127 3.94 -1.12 41.70
C SER A 127 5.22 -1.68 42.34
N ILE A 128 5.14 -2.05 43.62
CA ILE A 128 6.22 -2.75 44.32
C ILE A 128 6.17 -4.24 43.94
N THR A 129 7.09 -4.65 43.07
CA THR A 129 7.29 -6.05 42.70
C THR A 129 7.87 -6.85 43.87
N ASP A 130 7.71 -8.18 43.86
CA ASP A 130 8.29 -9.03 44.90
C ASP A 130 9.81 -8.87 45.05
N SER A 131 10.54 -8.57 43.97
CA SER A 131 11.97 -8.27 44.04
C SER A 131 12.28 -7.00 44.85
N ARG A 132 11.34 -6.05 44.89
CA ARG A 132 11.44 -4.74 45.52
C ARG A 132 10.80 -4.67 46.91
N LYS A 133 10.15 -5.74 47.39
CA LYS A 133 9.62 -5.79 48.76
C LYS A 133 10.72 -5.96 49.81
N TYR A 134 10.49 -5.37 50.97
CA TYR A 134 11.29 -5.54 52.18
C TYR A 134 11.43 -7.04 52.50
N PRO A 135 12.65 -7.59 52.66
CA PRO A 135 12.81 -9.04 52.78
C PRO A 135 12.05 -9.69 53.95
N PRO A 136 11.96 -9.07 55.15
CA PRO A 136 11.10 -9.57 56.22
C PRO A 136 9.59 -9.65 55.90
N GLU A 137 9.09 -8.89 54.94
CA GLU A 137 7.70 -9.01 54.47
C GLU A 137 7.49 -10.18 53.50
N ARG A 138 8.56 -10.78 52.99
CA ARG A 138 8.52 -11.91 52.04
C ARG A 138 8.89 -13.25 52.67
N ASP A 139 9.74 -13.22 53.69
CA ASP A 139 10.27 -14.41 54.34
C ASP A 139 10.28 -14.21 55.85
N ASN A 140 9.39 -14.93 56.53
CA ASN A 140 9.23 -14.89 57.99
C ASN A 140 10.48 -15.33 58.77
N ASN A 141 11.48 -15.93 58.09
CA ASN A 141 12.76 -16.29 58.72
C ASN A 141 13.77 -15.12 58.73
N ARG A 142 13.46 -14.00 58.06
CA ARG A 142 14.31 -12.81 58.05
C ARG A 142 13.99 -11.92 59.25
N ILE A 143 15.05 -11.45 59.91
CA ILE A 143 14.93 -10.57 61.07
C ILE A 143 14.69 -9.13 60.60
N ASP A 144 13.62 -8.52 61.10
CA ASP A 144 13.45 -7.07 61.04
C ASP A 144 14.48 -6.38 61.94
N SER A 145 15.39 -5.62 61.32
CA SER A 145 16.46 -4.90 62.01
C SER A 145 16.72 -3.57 61.31
N ILE A 146 17.20 -2.58 62.07
CA ILE A 146 17.60 -1.26 61.54
C ILE A 146 18.59 -1.41 60.37
N THR A 147 19.54 -2.34 60.49
CA THR A 147 20.51 -2.63 59.43
C THR A 147 19.84 -3.13 58.15
N GLU A 148 18.87 -4.04 58.25
CA GLU A 148 18.15 -4.55 57.07
C GLU A 148 17.23 -3.48 56.47
N ARG A 149 16.60 -2.66 57.32
CA ARG A 149 15.79 -1.50 56.94
C ARG A 149 16.60 -0.48 56.13
N ASN A 150 17.80 -0.12 56.59
CA ASN A 150 18.71 0.78 55.87
C ASN A 150 19.17 0.19 54.54
N LYS A 151 19.60 -1.09 54.54
CA LYS A 151 19.97 -1.81 53.29
C LYS A 151 18.82 -1.91 52.30
N HIS A 152 17.58 -1.98 52.78
CA HIS A 152 16.42 -1.98 51.91
C HIS A 152 16.21 -0.62 51.24
N LYS A 153 16.30 0.46 52.01
CA LYS A 153 16.23 1.83 51.50
C LYS A 153 17.32 2.10 50.45
N GLU A 154 18.58 1.78 50.75
CA GLU A 154 19.70 1.94 49.81
C GLU A 154 19.49 1.18 48.49
N ARG A 155 18.89 -0.02 48.55
CA ARG A 155 18.54 -0.79 47.34
C ARG A 155 17.46 -0.09 46.52
N LEU A 156 16.40 0.41 47.17
CA LEU A 156 15.34 1.14 46.49
C LEU A 156 15.86 2.44 45.86
N GLU A 157 16.71 3.18 46.57
CA GLU A 157 17.41 4.36 46.03
C GLU A 157 18.20 4.00 44.77
N GLY A 158 19.02 2.95 44.83
CA GLY A 158 19.79 2.49 43.67
C GLY A 158 18.94 2.03 42.50
N TRP A 159 17.79 1.37 42.75
CA TRP A 159 16.88 0.94 41.68
C TRP A 159 16.12 2.10 41.03
N LEU A 160 15.77 3.11 41.81
CA LEU A 160 14.95 4.24 41.35
C LEU A 160 15.80 5.38 40.78
N GLN A 161 17.10 5.39 41.04
CA GLN A 161 18.04 6.40 40.54
C GLN A 161 18.05 6.49 39.00
N ASP A 162 18.04 5.35 38.30
CA ASP A 162 18.11 5.33 36.84
C ASP A 162 16.76 5.65 36.20
N SER A 163 15.70 4.99 36.69
CA SER A 163 14.34 5.18 36.19
C SER A 163 13.27 4.66 37.13
N VAL A 164 12.10 5.30 37.06
CA VAL A 164 10.88 4.92 37.77
C VAL A 164 9.88 4.38 36.76
N CYS A 165 9.82 3.06 36.64
CA CYS A 165 8.82 2.40 35.80
C CYS A 165 7.45 2.43 36.49
N THR A 166 6.46 3.01 35.83
CA THR A 166 5.11 3.20 36.38
C THR A 166 4.05 2.89 35.33
N ASP A 167 2.84 2.60 35.79
CA ASP A 167 1.64 2.56 34.97
C ASP A 167 0.92 3.90 35.04
N LEU A 168 0.78 4.59 33.91
CA LEU A 168 -0.06 5.79 33.84
C LEU A 168 -1.53 5.35 33.85
N ILE A 169 -2.16 5.37 35.02
CA ILE A 169 -3.53 4.89 35.18
C ILE A 169 -4.56 5.98 34.90
N ILE A 170 -4.19 7.25 35.10
CA ILE A 170 -5.01 8.42 34.73
C ILE A 170 -4.13 9.39 33.92
N ASP A 171 -4.55 9.64 32.67
CA ASP A 171 -3.89 10.53 31.73
C ASP A 171 -4.89 11.56 31.21
N PRO A 172 -5.21 12.59 32.00
CA PRO A 172 -6.21 13.55 31.62
C PRO A 172 -5.66 14.46 30.51
N ILE A 173 -6.57 14.85 29.62
CA ILE A 173 -6.28 15.80 28.56
C ILE A 173 -7.13 17.04 28.82
N SER A 174 -6.47 18.19 28.98
CA SER A 174 -7.17 19.45 29.22
C SER A 174 -8.17 19.77 28.11
N THR A 175 -9.28 20.40 28.47
CA THR A 175 -10.31 20.83 27.51
C THR A 175 -9.74 21.72 26.41
N GLN A 176 -8.76 22.57 26.75
CA GLN A 176 -8.06 23.42 25.79
C GLN A 176 -7.34 22.59 24.72
N LYS A 177 -6.63 21.53 25.13
CA LYS A 177 -5.94 20.63 24.21
C LYS A 177 -6.95 19.84 23.36
N HIS A 178 -8.07 19.41 23.94
CA HIS A 178 -9.18 18.82 23.18
C HIS A 178 -9.75 19.77 22.12
N GLU A 179 -9.94 21.04 22.44
CA GLU A 179 -10.43 22.04 21.50
C GLU A 179 -9.42 22.32 20.37
N ALA A 180 -8.14 22.40 20.70
CA ALA A 180 -7.07 22.54 19.72
C ALA A 180 -7.04 21.35 18.75
N ILE A 181 -7.08 20.12 19.28
CA ILE A 181 -7.17 18.89 18.48
C ILE A 181 -8.43 18.92 17.61
N ARG A 182 -9.59 19.28 18.16
CA ARG A 182 -10.85 19.39 17.41
C ARG A 182 -10.75 20.37 16.25
N LYS A 183 -10.12 21.53 16.46
CA LYS A 183 -9.92 22.55 15.42
C LYS A 183 -9.02 22.03 14.29
N ILE A 184 -7.92 21.37 14.64
CA ILE A 184 -7.01 20.73 13.67
C ILE A 184 -7.75 19.66 12.86
N LEU A 185 -8.46 18.76 13.53
CA LEU A 185 -9.22 17.69 12.87
C LEU A 185 -10.31 18.25 11.96
N LYS A 186 -11.02 19.30 12.39
CA LYS A 186 -12.03 19.98 11.56
C LYS A 186 -11.43 20.60 10.31
N SER A 187 -10.23 21.20 10.41
CA SER A 187 -9.51 21.72 9.23
C SER A 187 -9.13 20.59 8.28
N LYS A 188 -8.49 19.53 8.79
CA LYS A 188 -8.09 18.37 7.99
C LYS A 188 -9.27 17.72 7.29
N MET A 189 -10.42 17.61 7.96
CA MET A 189 -11.65 17.10 7.37
C MET A 189 -12.11 17.96 6.19
N LYS A 190 -12.07 19.29 6.33
CA LYS A 190 -12.43 20.21 5.24
C LYS A 190 -11.51 20.05 4.03
N ASP A 191 -10.21 19.87 4.27
CA ASP A 191 -9.22 19.67 3.20
C ASP A 191 -9.45 18.33 2.49
N LEU A 192 -9.74 17.26 3.25
CA LEU A 192 -10.06 15.95 2.69
C LEU A 192 -11.33 15.97 1.84
N ILE A 193 -12.38 16.66 2.29
CA ILE A 193 -13.61 16.85 1.49
C ILE A 193 -13.28 17.52 0.17
N LYS A 194 -12.48 18.59 0.18
CA LYS A 194 -12.09 19.30 -1.05
C LYS A 194 -11.33 18.41 -2.03
N VAL A 195 -10.40 17.57 -1.54
CA VAL A 195 -9.67 16.61 -2.39
C VAL A 195 -10.63 15.55 -2.96
N ASN A 196 -11.56 15.07 -2.15
CA ASN A 196 -12.56 14.10 -2.61
C ASN A 196 -13.47 14.68 -3.70
N ASP A 197 -13.89 15.94 -3.56
CA ASP A 197 -14.69 16.64 -4.59
C ASP A 197 -13.90 16.78 -5.90
N GLN A 198 -12.61 17.10 -5.82
CA GLN A 198 -11.72 17.15 -6.99
C GLN A 198 -11.58 15.78 -7.67
N HIS A 199 -11.45 14.71 -6.89
CA HIS A 199 -11.39 13.35 -7.43
C HIS A 199 -12.70 12.94 -8.11
N GLN A 200 -13.86 13.32 -7.56
CA GLN A 200 -15.16 13.05 -8.20
C GLN A 200 -15.28 13.76 -9.55
N LEU A 201 -14.85 15.02 -9.65
CA LEU A 201 -14.83 15.74 -10.92
C LEU A 201 -13.91 15.07 -11.95
N LEU A 202 -12.73 14.60 -11.51
CA LEU A 202 -11.79 13.89 -12.39
C LEU A 202 -12.37 12.55 -12.87
N ILE A 203 -13.05 11.81 -12.00
CA ILE A 203 -13.72 10.55 -12.37
C ILE A 203 -14.77 10.82 -13.45
N GLN A 204 -15.62 11.84 -13.27
CA GLN A 204 -16.64 12.21 -14.26
C GLN A 204 -16.03 12.59 -15.62
N ASP A 205 -14.93 13.35 -15.63
CA ASP A 205 -14.20 13.68 -16.86
C ASP A 205 -13.64 12.42 -17.55
N LEU A 206 -13.02 11.52 -16.79
CA LEU A 206 -12.49 10.26 -17.31
C LEU A 206 -13.59 9.35 -17.87
N GLU A 207 -14.73 9.22 -17.18
CA GLU A 207 -15.89 8.46 -17.65
C GLU A 207 -16.40 9.01 -18.99
N SER A 208 -16.44 10.34 -19.14
CA SER A 208 -16.85 10.98 -20.39
C SER A 208 -15.89 10.66 -21.54
N LYS A 209 -14.57 10.66 -21.27
CA LYS A 209 -13.53 10.33 -22.25
C LYS A 209 -13.53 8.85 -22.64
N ILE A 210 -13.77 7.95 -21.68
CA ILE A 210 -13.94 6.52 -21.94
C ILE A 210 -15.11 6.31 -22.89
N LYS A 211 -16.28 6.91 -22.60
CA LYS A 211 -17.47 6.80 -23.45
C LYS A 211 -17.23 7.30 -24.88
N LEU A 212 -16.50 8.40 -25.05
CA LEU A 212 -16.12 8.91 -26.36
C LEU A 212 -15.18 7.93 -27.10
N SER A 213 -14.21 7.37 -26.39
CA SER A 213 -13.26 6.41 -26.95
C SER A 213 -13.94 5.10 -27.38
N GLU A 214 -14.89 4.60 -26.58
CA GLU A 214 -15.71 3.43 -26.92
C GLU A 214 -16.51 3.66 -28.21
N GLN A 215 -17.11 4.85 -28.38
CA GLN A 215 -17.80 5.20 -29.62
C GLN A 215 -16.86 5.21 -30.83
N GLN A 216 -15.63 5.69 -30.67
CA GLN A 216 -14.62 5.66 -31.73
C GLN A 216 -14.22 4.24 -32.09
N ILE A 217 -13.98 3.37 -31.10
CA ILE A 217 -13.67 1.95 -31.32
C ILE A 217 -14.78 1.27 -32.12
N ILE A 218 -16.05 1.52 -31.79
CA ILE A 218 -17.19 0.97 -32.54
C ILE A 218 -17.17 1.43 -34.01
N ARG A 219 -16.88 2.71 -34.28
CA ARG A 219 -16.79 3.24 -35.64
C ARG A 219 -15.64 2.60 -36.43
N LEU A 220 -14.46 2.51 -35.81
CA LEU A 220 -13.28 1.89 -36.44
C LEU A 220 -13.51 0.40 -36.74
N LYS A 221 -14.17 -0.33 -35.83
CA LYS A 221 -14.51 -1.73 -36.03
C LYS A 221 -15.45 -1.92 -37.23
N LYS A 222 -16.46 -1.05 -37.39
CA LYS A 222 -17.34 -1.06 -38.58
C LYS A 222 -16.56 -0.76 -39.87
N ALA A 223 -15.70 0.25 -39.87
CA ALA A 223 -14.89 0.60 -41.04
C ALA A 223 -13.93 -0.53 -41.43
N SER A 224 -13.29 -1.17 -40.45
CA SER A 224 -12.42 -2.33 -40.65
C SER A 224 -13.18 -3.52 -41.26
N GLN A 225 -14.40 -3.80 -40.80
CA GLN A 225 -15.23 -4.85 -41.37
C GLN A 225 -15.60 -4.58 -42.83
N ILE A 226 -16.04 -3.36 -43.15
CA ILE A 226 -16.36 -2.95 -44.53
C ILE A 226 -15.13 -3.13 -45.43
N SER A 227 -13.96 -2.66 -44.98
CA SER A 227 -12.72 -2.79 -45.73
C SER A 227 -12.30 -4.25 -45.94
N SER A 228 -12.52 -5.12 -44.94
CA SER A 228 -12.26 -6.56 -45.05
C SER A 228 -13.17 -7.24 -46.08
N GLU A 229 -14.46 -6.88 -46.10
CA GLU A 229 -15.43 -7.38 -47.09
C GLU A 229 -15.06 -6.93 -48.51
N GLU A 230 -14.65 -5.68 -48.67
CA GLU A 230 -14.16 -5.14 -49.95
C GLU A 230 -12.88 -5.86 -50.41
N HIS A 231 -11.93 -6.10 -49.50
CA HIS A 231 -10.71 -6.85 -49.81
C HIS A 231 -11.03 -8.28 -50.29
N LYS A 232 -11.96 -8.98 -49.63
CA LYS A 232 -12.42 -10.32 -50.06
C LYS A 232 -13.04 -10.27 -51.46
N ARG A 233 -13.88 -9.27 -51.74
CA ARG A 233 -14.52 -9.08 -53.04
C ARG A 233 -13.48 -8.83 -54.15
N LEU A 234 -12.52 -7.95 -53.90
CA LEU A 234 -11.43 -7.66 -54.84
C LEU A 234 -10.57 -8.90 -55.08
N HIS A 235 -10.23 -9.64 -54.02
CA HIS A 235 -9.45 -10.87 -54.14
C HIS A 235 -10.17 -11.94 -54.98
N HIS A 236 -11.49 -12.09 -54.82
CA HIS A 236 -12.29 -12.98 -55.67
C HIS A 236 -12.25 -12.52 -57.13
N LYS A 237 -12.40 -11.21 -57.37
CA LYS A 237 -12.35 -10.64 -58.73
C LYS A 237 -10.99 -10.88 -59.39
N ILE A 238 -9.88 -10.69 -58.67
CA ILE A 238 -8.53 -10.98 -59.15
C ILE A 238 -8.43 -12.46 -59.56
N SER A 239 -8.85 -13.38 -58.70
CA SER A 239 -8.81 -14.81 -59.00
C SER A 239 -9.64 -15.20 -60.23
N THR A 240 -10.82 -14.60 -60.42
CA THR A 240 -11.63 -14.82 -61.63
C THR A 240 -10.96 -14.30 -62.90
N LEU A 241 -10.27 -13.15 -62.81
CA LEU A 241 -9.53 -12.58 -63.93
C LEU A 241 -8.31 -13.44 -64.29
N GLU A 242 -7.59 -13.97 -63.29
CA GLU A 242 -6.47 -14.90 -63.51
C GLU A 242 -6.91 -16.16 -64.26
N LEU A 243 -8.04 -16.75 -63.86
CA LEU A 243 -8.63 -17.89 -64.58
C LEU A 243 -9.01 -17.53 -66.03
N THR A 244 -9.58 -16.34 -66.22
CA THR A 244 -9.98 -15.85 -67.55
C THR A 244 -8.75 -15.64 -68.45
N ILE A 245 -7.67 -15.06 -67.91
CA ILE A 245 -6.41 -14.86 -68.62
C ILE A 245 -5.81 -16.22 -69.01
N ALA A 246 -5.73 -17.17 -68.08
CA ALA A 246 -5.20 -18.51 -68.36
C ALA A 246 -6.01 -19.23 -69.46
N GLN A 247 -7.34 -19.08 -69.44
CA GLN A 247 -8.20 -19.63 -70.50
C GLN A 247 -7.94 -18.94 -71.85
N GLN A 248 -7.80 -17.61 -71.87
CA GLN A 248 -7.48 -16.86 -73.08
C GLN A 248 -6.10 -17.25 -73.65
N GLU A 249 -5.07 -17.38 -72.81
CA GLU A 249 -3.74 -17.85 -73.22
C GLU A 249 -3.78 -19.24 -73.86
N SER A 250 -4.53 -20.17 -73.27
CA SER A 250 -4.76 -21.51 -73.84
C SER A 250 -5.45 -21.44 -75.21
N THR A 251 -6.50 -20.62 -75.34
CA THR A 251 -7.18 -20.43 -76.64
C THR A 251 -6.25 -19.80 -77.67
N LEU A 252 -5.44 -18.81 -77.29
CA LEU A 252 -4.45 -18.17 -78.16
C LEU A 252 -3.41 -19.17 -78.65
N ALA A 253 -2.91 -20.04 -77.75
CA ALA A 253 -1.98 -21.11 -78.11
C ALA A 253 -2.60 -22.09 -79.12
N ASN A 254 -3.87 -22.47 -78.91
CA ASN A 254 -4.61 -23.33 -79.84
C ASN A 254 -4.82 -22.67 -81.21
N TYR A 255 -5.17 -21.38 -81.25
CA TYR A 255 -5.27 -20.61 -82.50
C TYR A 255 -3.91 -20.55 -83.22
N LYS A 256 -2.83 -20.26 -82.50
CA LYS A 256 -1.47 -20.20 -83.06
C LYS A 256 -1.07 -21.55 -83.68
N SER A 257 -1.26 -22.66 -82.97
CA SER A 257 -0.99 -24.00 -83.50
C SER A 257 -1.85 -24.32 -84.73
N SER A 258 -3.14 -23.95 -84.70
CA SER A 258 -4.05 -24.15 -85.84
C SER A 258 -3.62 -23.34 -87.06
N PHE A 259 -3.16 -22.10 -86.85
CA PHE A 259 -2.63 -21.24 -87.90
C PHE A 259 -1.33 -21.80 -88.49
N GLU A 260 -0.39 -22.29 -87.67
CA GLU A 260 0.84 -22.94 -88.14
C GLU A 260 0.54 -24.20 -88.98
N LYS A 261 -0.43 -25.02 -88.55
CA LYS A 261 -0.92 -26.17 -89.33
C LYS A 261 -1.52 -25.73 -90.66
N PHE A 262 -2.34 -24.68 -90.66
CA PHE A 262 -2.91 -24.11 -91.89
C PHE A 262 -1.81 -23.59 -92.82
N GLN A 263 -0.86 -22.82 -92.30
CA GLN A 263 0.26 -22.25 -93.05
C GLN A 263 1.13 -23.35 -93.68
N SER A 264 1.48 -24.39 -92.92
CA SER A 264 2.26 -25.53 -93.45
C SER A 264 1.47 -26.33 -94.49
N SER A 265 0.16 -26.49 -94.33
CA SER A 265 -0.72 -27.12 -95.32
C SER A 265 -0.80 -26.30 -96.61
N ALA A 266 -1.00 -24.99 -96.50
CA ALA A 266 -1.00 -24.06 -97.63
C ALA A 266 0.35 -24.07 -98.37
N HIS A 267 1.47 -24.07 -97.62
CA HIS A 267 2.82 -24.15 -98.20
C HIS A 267 3.03 -25.47 -98.95
N ARG A 268 2.60 -26.62 -98.39
CA ARG A 268 2.63 -27.92 -99.10
C ARG A 268 1.78 -27.91 -100.36
N ARG A 269 0.59 -27.31 -100.33
CA ARG A 269 -0.29 -27.19 -101.51
C ARG A 269 0.37 -26.34 -102.59
N LEU A 270 0.96 -25.20 -102.23
CA LEU A 270 1.71 -24.35 -103.16
C LEU A 270 2.93 -25.06 -103.73
N PHE A 271 3.67 -25.82 -102.92
CA PHE A 271 4.80 -26.62 -103.37
C PHE A 271 4.37 -27.73 -104.35
N LYS A 272 3.28 -28.46 -104.03
CA LYS A 272 2.68 -29.42 -104.96
C LYS A 272 2.24 -28.76 -106.26
N LEU A 273 1.60 -27.59 -106.18
CA LEU A 273 1.18 -26.83 -107.36
C LEU A 273 2.39 -26.42 -108.22
N LYS A 274 3.47 -25.94 -107.59
CA LYS A 274 4.73 -25.63 -108.26
C LYS A 274 5.33 -26.85 -108.95
N ILE A 275 5.35 -28.02 -108.30
CA ILE A 275 5.81 -29.27 -108.92
C ILE A 275 4.96 -29.60 -110.15
N TRP A 276 3.63 -29.55 -110.02
CA TRP A 276 2.72 -29.80 -111.14
C TRP A 276 2.95 -28.84 -112.30
N VAL A 277 3.18 -27.55 -112.01
CA VAL A 277 3.54 -26.55 -113.03
C VAL A 277 4.87 -26.90 -113.70
N TRP A 278 5.90 -27.28 -112.95
CA TRP A 278 7.19 -27.71 -113.50
C TRP A 278 7.09 -28.98 -114.36
N ILE A 279 6.29 -29.97 -113.93
CA ILE A 279 6.00 -31.16 -114.73
C ILE A 279 5.33 -30.77 -116.05
N LEU A 280 4.34 -29.88 -116.00
CA LEU A 280 3.64 -29.41 -117.20
C LEU A 280 4.59 -28.69 -118.17
N ILE A 281 5.47 -27.83 -117.64
CA ILE A 281 6.53 -27.15 -118.41
C ILE A 281 7.49 -28.18 -119.04
N PHE A 282 7.90 -29.21 -118.29
CA PHE A 282 8.77 -30.27 -118.80
C PHE A 282 8.10 -31.05 -119.95
N PHE A 283 6.82 -31.42 -119.82
CA PHE A 283 6.08 -32.08 -120.89
C PHE A 283 5.92 -31.20 -122.13
N LEU A 284 5.66 -29.89 -121.96
CA LEU A 284 5.61 -28.93 -123.06
C LEU A 284 6.97 -28.79 -123.79
N LEU A 285 8.07 -28.80 -123.04
CA LEU A 285 9.43 -28.77 -123.61
C LEU A 285 9.77 -30.09 -124.32
N ALA A 286 9.40 -31.24 -123.74
CA ALA A 286 9.64 -32.55 -124.32
C ALA A 286 8.83 -32.79 -125.61
N SER A 287 7.56 -32.37 -125.66
CA SER A 287 6.76 -32.44 -126.88
C SER A 287 7.36 -31.57 -127.99
N ASN A 288 7.86 -30.38 -127.64
CA ASN A 288 8.55 -29.52 -128.60
C ASN A 288 9.89 -30.10 -129.07
N TYR A 289 10.56 -30.92 -128.25
CA TYR A 289 11.79 -31.62 -128.63
C TYR A 289 11.53 -32.74 -129.66
N GLU A 290 10.41 -33.46 -129.55
CA GLU A 290 10.00 -34.40 -130.59
C GLU A 290 9.68 -33.70 -131.91
N TYR A 291 8.99 -32.54 -131.87
CA TYR A 291 8.80 -31.72 -133.07
C TYR A 291 10.13 -31.23 -133.65
N LEU A 292 11.12 -30.90 -132.83
CA LEU A 292 12.46 -30.50 -133.28
C LEU A 292 13.20 -31.67 -133.96
N LEU A 293 13.12 -32.88 -133.41
CA LEU A 293 13.69 -34.10 -134.01
C LEU A 293 13.02 -34.48 -135.33
N ILE A 294 11.69 -34.34 -135.41
CA ILE A 294 10.93 -34.51 -136.66
C ILE A 294 11.36 -33.47 -137.69
N LEU A 295 11.56 -32.20 -137.29
CA LEU A 295 12.05 -31.15 -138.18
C LEU A 295 13.47 -31.44 -138.68
N ILE A 296 14.37 -31.90 -137.81
CA ILE A 296 15.74 -32.29 -138.15
C ILE A 296 15.74 -33.48 -139.13
N HIS A 297 14.88 -34.48 -138.92
CA HIS A 297 14.74 -35.61 -139.85
C HIS A 297 14.12 -35.21 -141.20
N LEU A 298 13.17 -34.27 -141.21
CA LEU A 298 12.62 -33.71 -142.46
C LEU A 298 13.67 -32.92 -143.25
N VAL A 299 14.54 -32.16 -142.56
CA VAL A 299 15.64 -31.43 -143.20
C VAL A 299 16.71 -32.40 -143.73
N GLN A 300 17.08 -33.44 -142.99
CA GLN A 300 18.05 -34.45 -143.45
C GLN A 300 17.55 -35.26 -144.65
N ARG A 301 16.23 -35.46 -144.80
CA ARG A 301 15.63 -36.15 -145.94
C ARG A 301 15.55 -35.28 -147.20
N MET A 302 15.71 -33.95 -147.07
CA MET A 302 15.76 -33.02 -148.21
C MET A 302 17.19 -32.77 -148.72
N THR A 303 18.23 -33.33 -148.08
CA THR A 303 19.64 -33.06 -148.43
C THR A 303 20.41 -34.25 -149.03
N SER A 304 19.73 -35.35 -149.38
CA SER A 304 20.35 -36.52 -150.03
C SER A 304 19.69 -36.82 -151.39
N THR A 305 20.04 -35.96 -152.35
CA THR A 305 20.10 -36.25 -153.79
C THR A 305 21.51 -35.90 -154.26
#